data_AF-A0A3C0N7Q5-F1
#
_entry.id   AF-A0A3C0N7Q5-F1
#
_cell.length_a   1.000
_cell.length_b   1.000
_cell.length_c   1.000
_cell.angle_alpha   90.00
_cell.angle_beta   90.00
_cell.angle_gamma   90.00
#
_symmetry.space_group_name_H-M   'P 1'
#
loop_
_entity.id
_entity.type
_entity.pdbx_description
1 polymer ?
#
loop_
_entity_poly.entity_id
_entity_poly.type
_entity_poly.pdbx_seq_one_letter_code
_entity_poly.pdbx_strand_id
1 'polypeptide(L)' 'LDDSSTDASVDKLMFFGRGLTSTNAIVTRIGSSSDLKISFAGTTDSVVLKRQVFSSSANYGVESIKFSNGVTWTEAQLW' A
#
# COMPACT_ATOMS: atom_id res chain seq x y z
N LEU A 1 2.77 -6.63 -4.83
CA LEU A 1 1.35 -6.76 -5.21
C LEU A 1 1.19 -5.96 -6.48
N ASP A 2 0.60 -6.56 -7.49
CA ASP A 2 0.43 -5.96 -8.81
C ASP A 2 -0.98 -6.31 -9.26
N ASP A 3 -1.84 -5.31 -9.44
CA ASP A 3 -3.16 -5.50 -10.06
C ASP A 3 -3.29 -4.67 -11.34
N SER A 4 -3.97 -5.25 -12.31
CA SER A 4 -4.33 -4.61 -13.58
C SER A 4 -5.71 -5.07 -14.04
N SER A 5 -6.56 -5.53 -13.13
CA SER A 5 -7.90 -5.98 -13.47
C SER A 5 -8.74 -4.77 -13.93
N THR A 6 -9.69 -5.00 -14.84
CA THR A 6 -10.61 -3.94 -15.32
C THR A 6 -11.92 -3.93 -14.54
N ASP A 7 -11.96 -4.63 -13.40
CA ASP A 7 -13.15 -4.64 -12.55
C ASP A 7 -13.10 -3.47 -11.55
N ALA A 8 -14.25 -3.24 -10.90
CA ALA A 8 -14.35 -2.24 -9.84
C ALA A 8 -14.13 -2.87 -8.45
N SER A 9 -13.49 -4.04 -8.38
CA SER A 9 -13.16 -4.69 -7.12
C SER A 9 -12.20 -3.80 -6.34
N VAL A 10 -12.33 -3.85 -5.02
CA VAL A 10 -11.45 -3.14 -4.10
C VAL A 10 -10.42 -4.15 -3.63
N ASP A 11 -9.18 -3.98 -4.07
CA ASP A 11 -8.05 -4.73 -3.58
C ASP A 11 -7.70 -4.31 -2.17
N LYS A 12 -7.50 -5.33 -1.33
CA LYS A 12 -7.32 -5.18 0.11
C LYS A 12 -6.03 -5.82 0.55
N LEU A 13 -5.13 -5.00 1.10
CA LEU A 13 -3.96 -5.46 1.83
C LEU A 13 -4.24 -5.40 3.33
N MET A 14 -3.93 -6.47 4.05
CA MET A 14 -4.14 -6.55 5.49
C MET A 14 -2.85 -6.96 6.20
N PHE A 15 -2.45 -6.18 7.20
CA PHE A 15 -1.32 -6.47 8.08
C PHE A 15 -1.82 -6.92 9.45
N PHE A 16 -1.32 -8.05 9.93
CA PHE A 16 -1.68 -8.62 11.25
C PHE A 16 -0.49 -8.66 12.23
N GLY A 17 0.72 -8.45 11.73
CA GLY A 17 1.95 -8.54 12.52
C GLY A 17 2.11 -7.41 13.54
N ARG A 18 2.74 -7.74 14.67
CA ARG A 18 3.09 -6.76 15.70
C ARG A 18 4.12 -5.77 15.14
N GLY A 19 3.85 -4.47 15.27
CA GLY A 19 4.68 -3.41 14.68
C GLY A 19 4.29 -3.01 13.25
N LEU A 20 3.40 -3.77 12.59
CA LEU A 20 2.83 -3.42 11.28
C LEU A 20 1.62 -2.47 11.41
N THR A 21 1.80 -1.39 12.18
CA THR A 21 0.77 -0.40 12.48
C THR A 21 0.87 0.77 11.52
N SER A 22 -0.24 1.52 11.36
CA SER A 22 -0.24 2.73 10.53
C SER A 22 0.76 3.79 11.02
N THR A 23 1.00 3.85 12.33
CA THR A 23 1.94 4.80 12.95
C THR A 23 3.40 4.47 12.67
N ASN A 24 3.71 3.21 12.38
CA ASN A 24 5.05 2.76 12.06
C ASN A 24 5.28 2.70 10.55
N ALA A 25 4.22 2.80 9.75
CA ALA A 25 4.29 2.69 8.31
C ALA A 25 4.98 3.90 7.69
N ILE A 26 5.94 3.62 6.81
CA ILE A 26 6.70 4.59 6.02
C ILE A 26 6.49 4.23 4.56
N VAL A 27 5.89 5.15 3.81
CA VAL A 27 5.65 5.00 2.36
C VAL A 27 6.76 5.72 1.61
N THR A 28 7.35 5.07 0.61
CA THR A 28 8.41 5.66 -0.21
C THR A 28 8.26 5.23 -1.65
N ARG A 29 8.35 6.17 -2.58
CA ARG A 29 8.38 5.87 -4.01
C ARG A 29 9.74 5.28 -4.41
N ILE A 30 9.73 4.21 -5.22
CA ILE A 30 10.96 3.55 -5.65
C ILE A 30 11.54 4.27 -6.87
N GLY A 31 12.48 5.18 -6.63
CA GLY A 31 13.15 5.93 -7.71
C GLY A 31 12.13 6.71 -8.55
N SER A 32 12.21 6.56 -9.87
CA SER A 32 11.26 7.15 -10.83
C SER A 32 10.12 6.22 -11.25
N SER A 33 10.03 5.00 -10.70
CA SER A 33 8.98 4.04 -11.07
C SER A 33 7.62 4.44 -10.50
N SER A 34 6.55 3.78 -10.93
CA SER A 34 5.22 3.95 -10.33
C SER A 34 4.98 3.05 -9.11
N ASP A 35 6.04 2.47 -8.54
CA ASP A 35 5.94 1.56 -7.40
C ASP A 35 6.11 2.31 -6.08
N LEU A 36 5.29 1.94 -5.10
CA LEU A 36 5.44 2.37 -3.71
C LEU A 36 5.95 1.21 -2.85
N LYS A 37 6.89 1.50 -1.96
CA LYS A 37 7.30 0.60 -0.88
C LYS A 37 6.66 1.07 0.41
N ILE A 38 5.96 0.18 1.10
CA ILE A 38 5.57 0.37 2.50
C ILE A 38 6.56 -0.42 3.36
N SER A 39 7.22 0.27 4.27
CA SER A 39 8.12 -0.32 5.28
C SER A 39 7.67 0.09 6.67
N PHE A 40 8.15 -0.61 7.70
CA PHE A 40 7.71 -0.35 9.08
C PHE A 40 8.89 -0.03 9.99
N ALA A 41 8.83 1.11 10.67
CA ALA A 41 9.84 1.50 11.65
C ALA A 41 9.95 0.44 12.76
N GLY A 42 11.19 0.06 13.09
CA GLY A 42 11.46 -0.95 14.11
C GLY A 42 11.29 -2.40 13.65
N THR A 43 10.99 -2.66 12.38
CA THR A 43 11.00 -4.01 11.80
C THR A 43 11.79 -4.05 10.47
N THR A 44 12.04 -5.24 9.95
CA THR A 44 12.60 -5.45 8.60
C THR A 44 11.52 -5.70 7.55
N ASP A 45 10.24 -5.65 7.95
CA ASP A 45 9.12 -5.98 7.09
C ASP A 45 8.87 -4.87 6.07
N SER A 46 8.60 -5.27 4.84
CA SER A 46 8.15 -4.34 3.81
C SER A 46 7.36 -5.04 2.72
N VAL A 47 6.56 -4.27 2.01
CA VAL A 47 5.85 -4.69 0.81
C VAL A 47 6.06 -3.66 -0.29
N VAL A 48 6.11 -4.13 -1.53
CA VAL A 48 6.10 -3.27 -2.72
C VAL A 48 4.74 -3.38 -3.39
N LEU A 49 4.08 -2.24 -3.53
CA LEU A 49 2.88 -2.02 -4.31
C LEU A 49 3.33 -1.58 -5.71
N LYS A 50 3.18 -2.46 -6.69
CA LYS A 50 3.59 -2.22 -8.06
C LYS A 50 2.56 -1.33 -8.74
N ARG A 51 3.05 -0.38 -9.54
CA ARG A 51 2.19 0.53 -10.34
C ARG A 51 1.15 1.34 -9.54
N GLN A 52 1.29 1.43 -8.21
CA GLN A 52 0.35 2.10 -7.31
C GLN A 52 0.07 3.57 -7.67
N VAL A 53 1.04 4.26 -8.30
CA VAL A 53 0.88 5.65 -8.77
C VAL A 53 1.02 5.76 -10.29
N PHE A 54 0.64 4.70 -11.01
CA PHE A 54 0.77 4.65 -12.47
C PHE A 54 -0.31 5.49 -13.18
N SER A 55 -1.54 5.49 -12.64
CA SER A 55 -2.65 6.29 -13.16
C SER A 55 -3.47 6.84 -11.99
N SER A 56 -3.97 8.06 -12.13
CA SER A 56 -4.92 8.65 -11.19
C SER A 56 -6.39 8.41 -11.59
N SER A 57 -6.63 7.85 -12.77
CA SER A 57 -7.96 7.65 -13.36
C SER A 57 -8.32 6.18 -13.60
N ALA A 58 -7.41 5.27 -13.29
CA ALA A 58 -7.61 3.83 -13.40
C ALA A 58 -7.10 3.15 -12.13
N ASN A 59 -7.82 2.13 -11.67
CA ASN A 59 -7.47 1.37 -10.48
C ASN A 59 -6.18 0.59 -10.73
N TYR A 60 -5.13 0.92 -9.98
CA TYR A 60 -3.87 0.18 -10.00
C TYR A 60 -3.35 0.02 -8.58
N GLY A 61 -2.97 -1.20 -8.24
CA GLY A 61 -2.37 -1.47 -6.94
C GLY A 61 -3.41 -1.87 -5.91
N VAL A 62 -3.47 -1.16 -4.78
CA VAL A 62 -4.35 -1.50 -3.64
C VAL A 62 -5.16 -0.28 -3.22
N GLU A 63 -6.48 -0.43 -3.11
CA GLU A 63 -7.38 0.67 -2.74
C GLU A 63 -7.61 0.77 -1.22
N SER A 64 -7.37 -0.33 -0.48
CA SER A 64 -7.57 -0.37 0.97
C SER A 64 -6.47 -1.14 1.70
N ILE A 65 -5.82 -0.49 2.67
CA ILE A 65 -4.78 -1.10 3.51
C ILE A 65 -5.22 -1.09 4.97
N LYS A 66 -5.47 -2.27 5.55
CA LYS A 66 -5.78 -2.43 6.97
C LYS A 66 -4.54 -2.77 7.77
N PHE A 67 -4.20 -1.96 8.75
CA PHE A 67 -3.06 -2.14 9.64
C PHE A 67 -3.42 -2.97 10.88
N SER A 68 -2.40 -3.48 11.58
CA SER A 68 -2.61 -4.35 12.74
C SER A 68 -3.18 -3.63 13.97
N ASN A 69 -3.07 -2.29 14.02
CA ASN A 69 -3.74 -1.45 15.02
C ASN A 69 -5.19 -1.10 14.66
N GLY A 70 -5.75 -1.70 13.59
CA GLY A 70 -7.15 -1.50 13.18
C GLY A 70 -7.40 -0.27 12.31
N VAL A 71 -6.39 0.58 12.10
CA VAL A 71 -6.48 1.72 11.17
C VAL A 71 -6.53 1.21 9.75
N THR A 72 -7.37 1.82 8.91
CA THR A 72 -7.42 1.56 7.47
C THR A 72 -6.98 2.81 6.73
N TRP A 73 -6.08 2.64 5.75
CA TRP A 73 -5.78 3.65 4.76
C TRP A 73 -6.51 3.37 3.45
N THR A 74 -6.97 4.43 2.80
CA THR A 74 -7.39 4.40 1.40
C THR A 74 -6.24 4.81 0.49
N GLU A 75 -6.36 4.56 -0.81
CA GLU A 75 -5.39 5.02 -1.81
C GLU A 75 -5.00 6.50 -1.67
N ALA A 76 -5.97 7.38 -1.37
CA ALA A 76 -5.75 8.82 -1.16
C ALA A 76 -4.80 9.18 0.01
N GLN A 77 -4.38 8.22 0.83
CA GLN A 77 -3.44 8.41 1.93
C GLN A 77 -2.04 7.86 1.62
N LEU A 78 -1.86 7.23 0.46
CA LEU A 78 -0.58 6.68 0.02
C LEU A 78 0.28 7.69 -0.77
N TRP A 79 -0.29 8.85 -1.13
CA TRP A 79 0.35 9.94 -1.87
C TRP A 79 -0.31 11.28 -1.54
#